data_AF-A0A8T4YCP3-F1
#
_entry.id   AF-A0A8T4YCP3-F1
#
_cell.length_a   1.000
_cell.length_b   1.000
_cell.length_c   1.000
_cell.angle_alpha   90.00
_cell.angle_beta   90.00
_cell.angle_gamma   90.00
#
_symmetry.space_group_name_H-M   'P 1'
#
loop_
_entity.id
_entity.type
_entity.pdbx_description
1 polymer ?
#
loop_
_entity_poly.entity_id
_entity_poly.type
_entity_poly.pdbx_seq_one_letter_code
_entity_poly.pdbx_strand_id
1 'polypeptide(L)'
;MSEAEEKIMECIAEVEQYRYYSAEAEDGVRQLMEIQMILRNLNGENIEEALRKARQAYQVSLAYSSYVPKTVSNLKYIVEWLEKRKAGKV
;
A
#
# COMPACT_ATOMS: atom_id res chain seq x y z
N MET A 1 -4.92 -5.27 -14.94
CA MET A 1 -4.81 -4.75 -13.56
C MET A 1 -4.39 -5.90 -12.68
N SER A 2 -3.40 -5.74 -11.81
CA SER A 2 -2.98 -6.82 -10.89
C SER A 2 -3.80 -6.78 -9.59
N GLU A 3 -3.92 -7.90 -8.88
CA GLU A 3 -4.62 -7.93 -7.59
C GLU A 3 -4.00 -6.95 -6.57
N ALA A 4 -2.67 -6.78 -6.59
CA ALA A 4 -1.98 -5.79 -5.76
C ALA A 4 -2.37 -4.34 -6.13
N GLU A 5 -2.61 -4.07 -7.41
CA GLU A 5 -3.05 -2.75 -7.90
C GLU A 5 -4.50 -2.45 -7.48
N GLU A 6 -5.38 -3.44 -7.50
CA GLU A 6 -6.76 -3.28 -7.00
C GLU A 6 -6.76 -3.00 -5.49
N LYS A 7 -5.98 -3.76 -4.72
CA LYS A 7 -5.88 -3.61 -3.27
C LYS A 7 -5.32 -2.27 -2.83
N ILE A 8 -4.33 -1.72 -3.53
CA ILE A 8 -3.80 -0.39 -3.18
C ILE A 8 -4.82 0.71 -3.49
N MET A 9 -5.64 0.57 -4.54
CA MET A 9 -6.74 1.50 -4.82
C MET A 9 -7.80 1.48 -3.72
N GLU A 10 -8.11 0.30 -3.18
CA GLU A 10 -9.01 0.18 -2.03
C GLU A 10 -8.43 0.84 -0.76
N CYS A 11 -7.11 0.76 -0.54
CA CYS A 11 -6.45 1.49 0.54
C CYS A 11 -6.62 3.01 0.36
N ILE A 12 -6.35 3.52 -0.85
CA ILE A 12 -6.50 4.94 -1.16
C ILE A 12 -7.94 5.40 -0.90
N ALA A 13 -8.93 4.66 -1.40
CA ALA A 13 -10.33 4.99 -1.23
C ALA A 13 -10.81 5.00 0.23
N GLU A 14 -10.26 4.14 1.09
CA GLU A 14 -10.58 4.12 2.52
C GLU A 14 -9.92 5.31 3.25
N VAL A 15 -8.61 5.53 3.04
CA VAL A 15 -7.88 6.63 3.72
C VAL A 15 -8.35 8.00 3.23
N GLU A 16 -8.76 8.12 1.97
CA GLU A 16 -9.21 9.39 1.38
C GLU A 16 -10.47 9.94 2.07
N GLN A 17 -11.29 9.08 2.70
CA GLN A 17 -12.43 9.53 3.52
C GLN A 17 -12.02 10.40 4.70
N TYR A 18 -10.77 10.28 5.16
CA TYR A 18 -10.21 11.01 6.29
C TYR A 18 -9.31 12.18 5.87
N ARG A 19 -9.01 12.32 4.58
CA ARG A 19 -8.02 13.27 4.04
C ARG A 19 -8.27 14.73 4.46
N TYR A 20 -9.53 15.16 4.50
CA TYR A 20 -9.88 16.54 4.88
C TYR A 20 -9.85 16.80 6.39
N TYR A 21 -9.80 15.73 7.18
CA TYR A 21 -9.88 15.79 8.64
C TYR A 21 -8.53 15.61 9.33
N SER A 22 -7.51 15.16 8.59
CA SER A 22 -6.17 14.92 9.12
C SER A 22 -5.09 15.10 8.05
N ALA A 23 -4.09 15.93 8.36
CA ALA A 23 -2.88 16.06 7.53
C ALA A 23 -2.14 14.72 7.40
N GLU A 24 -2.29 13.82 8.38
CA GLU A 24 -1.71 12.48 8.33
C GLU A 24 -2.46 11.58 7.34
N ALA A 25 -3.78 11.71 7.23
CA ALA A 25 -4.55 11.00 6.21
C ALA A 25 -4.23 11.52 4.81
N GLU A 26 -4.05 12.84 4.65
CA GLU A 26 -3.58 13.43 3.39
C GLU A 26 -2.21 12.88 2.99
N ASP A 27 -1.26 12.82 3.92
CA ASP A 27 0.06 12.26 3.65
C ASP A 27 0.00 10.76 3.35
N GLY A 28 -0.83 10.02 4.09
CA GLY A 28 -1.11 8.60 3.85
C GLY A 28 -1.64 8.35 2.43
N VAL A 29 -2.59 9.16 1.94
CA VAL A 29 -3.08 9.08 0.56
C VAL A 29 -1.95 9.29 -0.44
N ARG A 30 -1.10 10.30 -0.25
CA ARG A 30 0.05 10.55 -1.14
C ARG A 30 1.01 9.35 -1.17
N GLN A 31 1.36 8.80 -0.01
CA GLN A 31 2.22 7.62 0.09
C GLN A 31 1.62 6.40 -0.61
N LEU A 32 0.31 6.17 -0.47
CA LEU A 32 -0.39 5.06 -1.14
C LEU A 32 -0.43 5.24 -2.66
N MET A 33 -0.61 6.48 -3.16
CA MET A 33 -0.53 6.79 -4.59
C MET A 33 0.87 6.54 -5.17
N GLU A 34 1.93 6.87 -4.44
CA GLU A 34 3.30 6.53 -4.85
C GLU A 34 3.50 5.02 -4.97
N ILE A 35 3.00 4.24 -4.00
CA ILE A 35 3.03 2.77 -4.05
C ILE A 35 2.27 2.27 -5.29
N GLN A 36 1.09 2.82 -5.57
CA GLN A 36 0.31 2.46 -6.75
C GLN A 36 1.09 2.71 -8.06
N MET A 37 1.77 3.85 -8.17
CA MET A 37 2.58 4.19 -9.34
C MET A 37 3.72 3.18 -9.57
N ILE A 38 4.37 2.74 -8.49
CA ILE A 38 5.42 1.72 -8.58
C ILE A 38 4.81 0.37 -8.96
N LEU A 39 3.69 -0.03 -8.33
CA LEU A 39 3.02 -1.30 -8.62
C LEU A 39 2.55 -1.42 -10.08
N ARG A 40 2.13 -0.31 -10.70
CA ARG A 40 1.75 -0.27 -12.12
C ARG A 40 2.90 -0.57 -13.07
N ASN A 41 4.12 -0.22 -12.67
CA ASN A 41 5.33 -0.38 -13.47
C ASN A 41 6.36 -1.27 -12.75
N LEU A 42 5.88 -2.27 -12.01
CA LEU A 42 6.72 -3.12 -11.17
C LEU A 42 7.68 -3.94 -12.03
N ASN A 43 8.96 -3.92 -11.68
CA ASN A 43 10.02 -4.67 -12.33
C ASN A 43 11.06 -5.12 -11.29
N GLY A 44 12.11 -5.83 -11.73
CA GLY A 44 13.16 -6.34 -10.84
C GLY A 44 13.97 -5.25 -10.13
N GLU A 45 14.03 -4.04 -10.67
CA GLU A 45 14.82 -2.92 -10.15
C GLU A 45 14.08 -2.15 -9.05
N ASN A 46 12.74 -2.03 -9.16
CA ASN A 46 11.92 -1.24 -8.23
C ASN A 46 11.14 -2.07 -7.20
N ILE A 47 11.23 -3.40 -7.25
CA ILE A 47 10.51 -4.28 -6.32
C ILE A 47 10.92 -4.08 -4.86
N GLU A 48 12.19 -3.79 -4.60
CA GLU A 48 12.66 -3.50 -3.23
C GLU A 48 12.12 -2.18 -2.71
N GLU A 49 12.03 -1.17 -3.57
CA GLU A 49 11.43 0.11 -3.21
C GLU A 49 9.95 -0.04 -2.90
N ALA A 50 9.20 -0.77 -3.76
CA ALA A 50 7.80 -1.09 -3.52
C ALA A 50 7.61 -1.79 -2.17
N LEU A 51 8.45 -2.78 -1.88
CA LEU A 51 8.38 -3.56 -0.64
C LEU A 51 8.68 -2.70 0.58
N ARG A 52 9.71 -1.84 0.51
CA ARG A 52 10.07 -0.93 1.60
C ARG A 52 8.92 0.04 1.91
N LYS A 53 8.35 0.68 0.89
CA LYS A 53 7.23 1.63 1.03
C LYS A 53 5.97 0.92 1.56
N ALA A 54 5.62 -0.24 1.01
CA ALA A 54 4.47 -1.03 1.47
C ALA A 54 4.62 -1.47 2.94
N ARG A 55 5.81 -1.90 3.37
CA ARG A 55 6.08 -2.26 4.77
C ARG A 55 5.96 -1.04 5.70
N GLN A 56 6.49 0.11 5.30
CA GLN A 56 6.38 1.33 6.07
C GLN A 56 4.92 1.75 6.24
N ALA A 57 4.16 1.79 5.13
CA ALA A 57 2.73 2.10 5.15
C ALA A 57 1.96 1.09 6.03
N TYR A 58 2.28 -0.20 5.93
CA TYR A 58 1.66 -1.22 6.77
C TYR A 58 1.90 -0.95 8.26
N GLN A 59 3.15 -0.71 8.66
CA GLN A 59 3.49 -0.42 10.07
C GLN A 59 2.75 0.81 10.60
N VAL A 60 2.68 1.89 9.82
CA VAL A 60 1.94 3.10 10.21
C VAL A 60 0.44 2.80 10.33
N SER A 61 -0.13 2.05 9.37
CA SER A 61 -1.56 1.74 9.36
C SER A 61 -2.03 0.93 10.57
N LEU A 62 -1.15 0.18 11.25
CA LEU A 62 -1.50 -0.61 12.43
C LEU A 62 -2.03 0.25 13.58
N ALA A 63 -1.47 1.45 13.76
CA ALA A 63 -1.94 2.41 14.77
C ALA A 63 -3.37 2.89 14.51
N TYR A 64 -3.83 2.80 13.27
CA TYR A 64 -5.14 3.26 12.80
C TYR A 64 -6.07 2.10 12.42
N SER A 65 -5.75 0.87 12.83
CA SER A 65 -6.48 -0.34 12.42
C SER A 65 -7.99 -0.32 12.68
N SER A 66 -8.44 0.40 13.71
CA SER A 66 -9.88 0.60 14.00
C SER A 66 -10.59 1.53 13.01
N TYR A 67 -9.85 2.41 12.32
CA TYR A 67 -10.37 3.39 11.37
C TYR A 67 -10.18 2.95 9.92
N VAL A 68 -9.06 2.29 9.62
CA VAL A 68 -8.69 1.85 8.27
C VAL A 68 -8.41 0.33 8.19
N PRO A 69 -9.34 -0.53 8.65
CA PRO A 69 -9.11 -1.97 8.74
C PRO A 69 -8.82 -2.60 7.37
N LYS A 70 -9.43 -2.09 6.29
CA LYS A 70 -9.19 -2.63 4.94
C LYS A 70 -7.78 -2.31 4.47
N THR A 71 -7.29 -1.11 4.73
CA THR A 71 -5.93 -0.65 4.41
C THR A 71 -4.90 -1.54 5.09
N VAL A 72 -5.09 -1.86 6.38
CA VAL A 72 -4.20 -2.78 7.11
C VAL A 72 -4.14 -4.15 6.43
N SER A 73 -5.31 -4.74 6.15
CA SER A 73 -5.40 -6.05 5.51
C SER A 73 -4.78 -6.06 4.11
N ASN A 74 -5.05 -5.04 3.30
CA ASN A 74 -4.58 -4.96 1.93
C ASN A 74 -3.10 -4.63 1.84
N LEU A 75 -2.56 -3.77 2.70
CA LEU A 75 -1.11 -3.53 2.77
C LEU A 75 -0.35 -4.79 3.20
N LYS A 76 -0.89 -5.57 4.16
CA LYS A 76 -0.33 -6.87 4.51
C LYS A 76 -0.26 -7.79 3.29
N TYR A 77 -1.37 -7.92 2.56
CA TYR A 77 -1.39 -8.71 1.32
C TYR A 77 -0.33 -8.21 0.32
N ILE A 78 -0.24 -6.90 0.09
CA ILE A 78 0.69 -6.31 -0.89
C ILE A 78 2.14 -6.63 -0.51
N VAL A 79 2.49 -6.53 0.78
CA VAL A 79 3.82 -6.91 1.28
C VAL A 79 4.10 -8.39 0.98
N GLU A 80 3.20 -9.30 1.34
CA GLU A 80 3.37 -10.74 1.08
C GLU A 80 3.47 -11.04 -0.41
N TRP A 81 2.68 -10.36 -1.24
CA TRP A 81 2.70 -10.51 -2.70
C TRP A 81 4.03 -10.05 -3.30
N LEU A 82 4.53 -8.88 -2.88
CA LEU A 82 5.84 -8.36 -3.30
C LEU A 82 6.99 -9.27 -2.88
N GLU A 83 6.94 -9.87 -1.68
CA GLU A 83 7.93 -10.84 -1.22
C GLU A 83 7.96 -12.10 -2.09
N LYS A 84 6.78 -12.64 -2.43
CA LYS A 84 6.69 -13.81 -3.32
C LYS A 84 7.17 -13.49 -4.73
N ARG A 85 6.83 -12.31 -5.26
CA ARG A 85 7.35 -11.80 -6.55
C ARG A 85 8.87 -11.69 -6.53
N LYS A 86 9.45 -11.08 -5.49
CA LYS A 86 10.92 -10.96 -5.34
C LYS A 86 11.62 -12.32 -5.29
N ALA A 87 10.99 -13.31 -4.67
CA ALA A 87 11.51 -14.67 -4.62
C ALA A 87 11.33 -15.47 -5.93
N GLY A 88 10.75 -14.88 -6.98
CA GLY A 88 10.45 -15.57 -8.25
C GLY A 88 9.33 -16.61 -8.14
N LYS A 89 8.45 -16.49 -7.14
CA LYS A 89 7.41 -17.47 -6.81
C LYS A 89 6.01 -17.14 -7.38
N VAL A 90 5.89 -16.04 -8.15
CA VAL A 90 4.62 -15.53 -8.74
C VAL A 90 4.89 -14.84 -10.07
#